data_AF-A0A2N8SQP6-F1
#
_entry.id   AF-A0A2N8SQP6-F1
#
_cell.length_a   1.000
_cell.length_b   1.000
_cell.length_c   1.000
_cell.angle_alpha   90.00
_cell.angle_beta   90.00
_cell.angle_gamma   90.00
#
_symmetry.space_group_name_H-M   'P 1'
#
loop_
_entity.id
_entity.type
_entity.pdbx_description
1 polymer ?
#
loop_
_entity_poly.entity_id
_entity_poly.type
_entity_poly.pdbx_seq_one_letter_code
_entity_poly.pdbx_strand_id
1 'polypeptide(L)'
;MKLRPRVGLPQRYRRHADRWEARPAANKRRCNSVVIQPGPAGGRQPTCLDAERNNAVLRSQAFSPLQPLAAVLLALFCGAAQAAPQPITSLPLEADGEHRWLLPAGEYNGSFGIDQSMQIHCAPGAVIDAQGEGNALTITAPDVRIQGCTLRNWGRNLTDLNAAVFIGPKARGAVIEDNHMQGPGSGVWVDSTRDVSVIGNRIQGDPSIRSQDRGNGIHLYAVQGARVIGNHVRETRDGIYIDTSNGNLLENNVLEDLRYGVHYMYSNDNRVIGNLTRRTRTGYALMQSRKLTVIGNRSEQDENYGILMNYITYSTLRDNQVSDVRSGSSGDSMIAGAEGKALFIYNSQFDVIENNLFAHSPLGIHLTAGSEDNRIAGNAFVDNQQQVKYVATRTQEWSIEGRGNYWSDYLGWDRNDDGLGDVAYEPNDNVDRLLWLYPQVRLLMNSPSIEVLRWVQRAFPVVRSPGVQDSHPLMKSPIEPLIAKTQEPTP
;
A
#
# COMPACT_ATOMS: atom_id res chain seq x y z
N MET A 1 -10.28 37.39 35.18
CA MET A 1 -9.78 38.68 34.62
C MET A 1 -8.32 38.44 34.28
N LYS A 2 -7.76 38.46 33.06
CA LYS A 2 -8.15 38.85 31.71
C LYS A 2 -7.42 37.90 30.73
N LEU A 3 -8.14 37.34 29.75
CA LEU A 3 -7.61 36.71 28.53
C LEU A 3 -7.30 37.80 27.49
N ARG A 4 -6.16 37.71 26.78
CA ARG A 4 -5.89 38.21 25.39
C ARG A 4 -4.53 37.66 24.89
N PRO A 5 -4.24 37.62 23.57
CA PRO A 5 -5.03 37.04 22.48
C PRO A 5 -4.18 36.15 21.52
N ARG A 6 -4.86 35.33 20.70
CA ARG A 6 -4.28 34.59 19.56
C ARG A 6 -3.83 35.57 18.46
N VAL A 7 -2.63 35.35 17.91
CA VAL A 7 -2.17 35.96 16.65
C VAL A 7 -2.32 34.94 15.54
N GLY A 8 -3.05 35.30 14.48
CA GLY A 8 -3.31 34.46 13.31
C GLY A 8 -2.20 34.53 12.28
N LEU A 9 -2.00 33.42 11.56
CA LEU A 9 -1.11 33.32 10.40
C LEU A 9 -1.88 33.65 9.10
N PRO A 10 -1.24 34.27 8.08
CA PRO A 10 -1.92 34.73 6.87
C PRO A 10 -2.31 33.59 5.92
N GLN A 11 -3.50 33.72 5.31
CA GLN A 11 -3.99 32.90 4.21
C GLN A 11 -3.19 33.16 2.93
N ARG A 12 -2.25 32.30 2.57
CA ARG A 12 -1.80 32.07 1.18
C ARG A 12 -0.94 30.81 1.15
N TYR A 13 -1.57 29.64 1.04
CA TYR A 13 -1.02 28.37 0.49
C TYR A 13 -2.13 27.30 0.62
N ARG A 14 -3.21 27.48 -0.15
CA ARG A 14 -4.22 26.44 -0.41
C ARG A 14 -4.54 26.49 -1.89
N ARG A 15 -3.74 25.77 -2.67
CA ARG A 15 -4.06 25.25 -4.00
C ARG A 15 -2.82 24.52 -4.49
N HIS A 16 -2.81 23.20 -4.33
CA HIS A 16 -2.09 22.17 -5.10
C HIS A 16 -2.02 20.85 -4.31
N ALA A 17 -3.15 20.43 -3.73
CA ALA A 17 -3.29 19.12 -3.08
C ALA A 17 -4.59 18.40 -3.45
N ASP A 18 -5.25 18.81 -4.54
CA ASP A 18 -6.49 18.21 -5.03
C ASP A 18 -6.30 17.67 -6.46
N ARG A 19 -5.58 16.56 -6.56
CA ARG A 19 -5.65 15.61 -7.69
C ARG A 19 -5.10 14.31 -7.13
N TRP A 20 -5.98 13.46 -6.61
CA TRP A 20 -5.86 12.02 -6.31
C TRP A 20 -6.82 11.68 -5.15
N GLU A 21 -8.08 12.09 -5.24
CA GLU A 21 -9.17 11.54 -4.43
C GLU A 21 -10.45 11.64 -5.25
N ALA A 22 -10.99 10.49 -5.67
CA ALA A 22 -12.36 10.40 -6.13
C ALA A 22 -13.25 10.37 -4.89
N ARG A 23 -13.84 11.51 -4.53
CA ARG A 23 -14.98 11.53 -3.59
C ARG A 23 -16.30 11.48 -4.38
N PRO A 24 -17.26 10.63 -3.98
CA PRO A 24 -18.56 10.60 -4.60
C PRO A 24 -19.39 11.77 -4.07
N ALA A 25 -19.93 12.58 -4.97
CA ALA A 25 -20.95 13.58 -4.62
C ALA A 25 -22.10 13.51 -5.63
N ALA A 26 -23.29 13.39 -5.07
CA ALA A 26 -24.56 13.24 -5.75
C ALA A 26 -24.87 14.40 -6.72
N ASN A 27 -25.54 14.02 -7.80
CA ASN A 27 -26.46 14.83 -8.60
C ASN A 27 -25.90 16.07 -9.33
N LYS A 28 -25.15 15.84 -10.43
CA LYS A 28 -25.06 16.79 -11.56
C LYS A 28 -25.04 16.04 -12.90
N ARG A 29 -25.86 16.52 -13.85
CA ARG A 29 -26.06 15.96 -15.20
C ARG A 29 -24.73 15.85 -15.96
N ARG A 30 -24.53 14.76 -16.70
CA ARG A 30 -23.34 14.53 -17.57
C ARG A 30 -23.45 15.36 -18.86
N CYS A 31 -22.42 16.14 -19.21
CA CYS A 31 -22.25 16.78 -20.53
C CYS A 31 -21.50 15.78 -21.44
N ASN A 32 -22.02 15.48 -22.64
CA ASN A 32 -21.56 14.35 -23.48
C ASN A 32 -20.43 14.68 -24.48
N SER A 33 -20.03 15.94 -24.69
CA SER A 33 -18.82 16.31 -25.48
C SER A 33 -18.46 17.80 -25.34
N VAL A 34 -17.16 18.13 -25.30
CA VAL A 34 -16.61 19.52 -25.22
C VAL A 34 -15.71 19.79 -26.43
N VAL A 35 -15.90 20.93 -27.12
CA VAL A 35 -15.03 21.40 -28.22
C VAL A 35 -14.49 22.80 -27.87
N ILE A 36 -13.21 23.06 -28.18
CA ILE A 36 -12.53 24.34 -27.92
C ILE A 36 -12.38 25.09 -29.25
N GLN A 37 -12.96 26.29 -29.35
CA GLN A 37 -12.73 27.21 -30.48
C GLN A 37 -12.13 28.55 -30.02
N PRO A 38 -11.37 29.26 -30.88
CA PRO A 38 -10.77 30.54 -30.53
C PRO A 38 -11.79 31.68 -30.55
N GLY A 39 -11.88 32.45 -29.46
CA GLY A 39 -12.69 33.66 -29.37
C GLY A 39 -11.91 34.95 -29.71
N PRO A 40 -12.60 36.05 -30.07
CA PRO A 40 -11.99 37.29 -30.54
C PRO A 40 -11.50 38.14 -29.35
N ALA A 41 -10.52 37.64 -28.61
CA ALA A 41 -9.64 38.37 -27.69
C ALA A 41 -8.58 37.44 -27.06
N GLY A 42 -8.20 36.34 -27.72
CA GLY A 42 -7.06 35.49 -27.30
C GLY A 42 -7.29 34.60 -26.07
N GLY A 43 -8.47 34.59 -25.44
CA GLY A 43 -8.82 33.65 -24.37
C GLY A 43 -9.60 32.43 -24.89
N ARG A 44 -9.21 31.20 -24.49
CA ARG A 44 -9.97 29.97 -24.75
C ARG A 44 -10.95 29.70 -23.60
N GLN A 45 -12.25 29.59 -23.90
CA GLN A 45 -13.29 29.13 -22.95
C GLN A 45 -14.03 27.90 -23.52
N PRO A 46 -14.36 26.88 -22.69
CA PRO A 46 -15.16 25.75 -23.11
C PRO A 46 -16.66 26.10 -23.11
N THR A 47 -17.38 25.74 -24.16
CA THR A 47 -18.86 25.82 -24.25
C THR A 47 -19.45 24.41 -24.38
N CYS A 48 -20.50 24.09 -23.60
CA CYS A 48 -21.30 22.86 -23.78
C CYS A 48 -22.38 23.14 -24.84
N LEU A 49 -22.48 22.27 -25.85
CA LEU A 49 -23.56 22.26 -26.85
C LEU A 49 -24.60 21.22 -26.43
N ASP A 50 -25.77 21.66 -25.97
CA ASP A 50 -26.92 20.80 -25.72
C ASP A 50 -27.73 20.64 -27.02
N ALA A 51 -27.94 19.40 -27.46
CA ALA A 51 -28.81 19.11 -28.60
C ALA A 51 -30.27 19.14 -28.15
N GLU A 52 -30.95 20.26 -28.37
CA GLU A 52 -32.41 20.36 -28.24
C GLU A 52 -33.09 19.50 -29.32
N ARG A 53 -33.84 18.48 -28.91
CA ARG A 53 -34.86 17.83 -29.74
C ARG A 53 -36.19 18.54 -29.52
N ASN A 54 -36.73 19.06 -30.62
CA ASN A 54 -37.99 19.77 -30.78
C ASN A 54 -39.19 19.13 -30.06
N ASN A 55 -39.91 19.93 -29.28
CA ASN A 55 -41.31 19.69 -28.92
C ASN A 55 -42.21 20.28 -30.01
N ALA A 56 -42.89 19.43 -30.77
CA ALA A 56 -44.02 19.82 -31.60
C ALA A 56 -45.32 19.31 -30.96
N VAL A 57 -46.21 20.25 -30.71
CA VAL A 57 -47.58 20.09 -30.21
C VAL A 57 -48.40 19.21 -31.15
N LEU A 58 -49.04 18.15 -30.63
CA LEU A 58 -50.14 17.48 -31.33
C LEU A 58 -51.27 17.14 -30.35
N ARG A 59 -52.47 17.38 -30.85
CA ARG A 59 -53.75 17.48 -30.17
C ARG A 59 -54.28 16.13 -29.65
N SER A 60 -55.06 16.25 -28.60
CA SER A 60 -55.99 15.26 -28.05
C SER A 60 -56.87 14.58 -29.10
N GLN A 61 -56.86 13.24 -29.12
CA GLN A 61 -58.02 12.43 -29.48
C GLN A 61 -58.07 11.18 -28.58
N ALA A 62 -59.26 10.90 -28.07
CA ALA A 62 -59.59 9.86 -27.11
C ALA A 62 -59.57 8.47 -27.75
N PHE A 63 -59.04 7.48 -27.03
CA PHE A 63 -59.36 6.05 -27.21
C PHE A 63 -59.38 5.33 -25.85
N SER A 64 -60.37 4.45 -25.70
CA SER A 64 -60.85 3.75 -24.50
C SER A 64 -59.83 2.83 -23.79
N PRO A 65 -60.06 2.46 -22.51
CA PRO A 65 -59.14 1.67 -21.71
C PRO A 65 -59.44 0.17 -21.82
N LEU A 66 -58.44 -0.65 -22.10
CA LEU A 66 -58.46 -2.09 -21.82
C LEU A 66 -57.03 -2.59 -21.58
N GLN A 67 -56.75 -2.82 -20.28
CA GLN A 67 -55.70 -3.66 -19.67
C GLN A 67 -54.21 -3.40 -20.02
N PRO A 68 -53.37 -3.18 -19.00
CA PRO A 68 -52.48 -4.27 -18.58
C PRO A 68 -52.29 -4.30 -17.05
N LEU A 69 -53.11 -5.10 -16.34
CA LEU A 69 -52.88 -5.39 -14.91
C LEU A 69 -52.07 -6.67 -14.67
N ALA A 70 -51.81 -7.47 -15.73
CA ALA A 70 -51.11 -8.75 -15.60
C ALA A 70 -49.58 -8.67 -15.71
N ALA A 71 -49.02 -7.63 -16.35
CA ALA A 71 -47.57 -7.54 -16.56
C ALA A 71 -46.80 -6.86 -15.41
N VAL A 72 -47.50 -6.13 -14.52
CA VAL A 72 -46.86 -5.43 -13.38
C VAL A 72 -46.70 -6.33 -12.16
N LEU A 73 -47.50 -7.40 -12.05
CA LEU A 73 -47.43 -8.36 -10.93
C LEU A 73 -46.32 -9.41 -11.07
N LEU A 74 -45.81 -9.69 -12.28
CA LEU A 74 -44.68 -10.62 -12.48
C LEU A 74 -43.29 -9.95 -12.37
N ALA A 75 -43.22 -8.62 -12.45
CA ALA A 75 -41.95 -7.87 -12.31
C ALA A 75 -41.61 -7.54 -10.84
N LEU A 76 -42.50 -7.84 -9.89
CA LEU A 76 -42.32 -7.56 -8.46
C LEU A 76 -41.62 -8.68 -7.67
N PHE A 77 -41.27 -9.81 -8.30
CA PHE A 77 -40.59 -10.94 -7.64
C PHE A 77 -39.15 -11.21 -8.13
N CYS A 78 -38.58 -10.35 -8.97
CA CYS A 78 -37.15 -10.41 -9.34
C CYS A 78 -36.31 -9.37 -8.57
N GLY A 79 -36.72 -9.03 -7.34
CA GLY A 79 -35.75 -8.55 -6.37
C GLY A 79 -34.89 -9.75 -5.99
N ALA A 80 -33.61 -9.75 -6.37
CA ALA A 80 -32.65 -10.66 -5.78
C ALA A 80 -32.67 -10.41 -4.27
N ALA A 81 -33.42 -11.22 -3.53
CA ALA A 81 -33.39 -11.22 -2.09
C ALA A 81 -31.97 -11.65 -1.73
N GLN A 82 -31.16 -10.73 -1.22
CA GLN A 82 -29.95 -11.11 -0.49
C GLN A 82 -30.43 -12.02 0.63
N ALA A 83 -30.21 -13.33 0.47
CA ALA A 83 -30.57 -14.29 1.50
C ALA A 83 -29.79 -13.91 2.75
N ALA A 84 -30.51 -13.65 3.85
CA ALA A 84 -29.87 -13.39 5.12
C ALA A 84 -28.98 -14.60 5.48
N PRO A 85 -27.79 -14.37 6.06
CA PRO A 85 -26.90 -15.47 6.43
C PRO A 85 -27.62 -16.44 7.37
N GLN A 86 -27.49 -17.73 7.11
CA GLN A 86 -28.03 -18.77 7.96
C GLN A 86 -27.25 -18.81 9.29
N PRO A 87 -27.86 -19.18 10.43
CA PRO A 87 -27.09 -19.42 11.64
C PRO A 87 -26.05 -20.51 11.40
N ILE A 88 -24.82 -20.34 11.89
CA ILE A 88 -23.76 -21.37 11.75
C ILE A 88 -24.15 -22.70 12.39
N THR A 89 -25.07 -22.67 13.35
CA THR A 89 -25.63 -23.85 14.03
C THR A 89 -26.57 -24.67 13.15
N SER A 90 -26.87 -24.24 11.92
CA SER A 90 -27.55 -25.09 10.92
C SER A 90 -26.61 -26.13 10.31
N LEU A 91 -25.29 -25.94 10.43
CA LEU A 91 -24.29 -26.92 10.01
C LEU A 91 -24.27 -28.12 10.98
N PRO A 92 -23.80 -29.31 10.54
CA PRO A 92 -23.70 -30.49 11.37
C PRO A 92 -22.51 -30.40 12.34
N LEU A 93 -22.53 -29.41 13.23
CA LEU A 93 -21.49 -29.18 14.24
C LEU A 93 -21.55 -30.26 15.32
N GLU A 94 -20.42 -30.92 15.56
CA GLU A 94 -20.25 -31.92 16.61
C GLU A 94 -19.55 -31.28 17.82
N ALA A 95 -20.05 -31.49 19.04
CA ALA A 95 -19.42 -30.93 20.23
C ALA A 95 -18.06 -31.61 20.52
N ASP A 96 -17.00 -30.82 20.63
CA ASP A 96 -15.61 -31.26 20.94
C ASP A 96 -15.12 -30.63 22.27
N GLY A 97 -16.06 -30.27 23.15
CA GLY A 97 -15.82 -29.72 24.48
C GLY A 97 -16.65 -28.49 24.77
N GLU A 98 -16.36 -27.82 25.88
CA GLU A 98 -17.09 -26.59 26.25
C GLU A 98 -16.84 -25.48 25.23
N HIS A 99 -17.91 -25.03 24.57
CA HIS A 99 -17.88 -24.01 23.52
C HIS A 99 -16.97 -24.34 22.32
N ARG A 100 -16.59 -25.60 22.14
CA ARG A 100 -15.78 -26.08 21.01
C ARG A 100 -16.59 -27.03 20.13
N TRP A 101 -16.52 -26.82 18.84
CA TRP A 101 -17.31 -27.51 17.84
C TRP A 101 -16.42 -27.96 16.69
N LEU A 102 -16.61 -29.20 16.25
CA LEU A 102 -16.01 -29.75 15.05
C LEU A 102 -17.03 -29.65 13.91
N LEU A 103 -16.64 -29.02 12.80
CA LEU A 103 -17.35 -29.14 11.52
C LEU A 103 -16.74 -30.34 10.76
N PRO A 104 -17.47 -31.45 10.57
CA PRO A 104 -16.94 -32.62 9.90
C PRO A 104 -16.62 -32.34 8.43
N ALA A 105 -15.92 -33.27 7.78
CA ALA A 105 -15.61 -33.16 6.36
C ALA A 105 -16.91 -33.16 5.53
N GLY A 106 -17.00 -32.26 4.55
CA GLY A 106 -18.21 -32.05 3.77
C GLY A 106 -18.21 -30.71 3.06
N GLU A 107 -19.11 -30.56 2.11
CA GLU A 107 -19.33 -29.30 1.39
C GLU A 107 -20.64 -28.66 1.88
N TYR A 108 -20.52 -27.44 2.39
CA TYR A 108 -21.59 -26.69 3.02
C TYR A 108 -21.87 -25.43 2.22
N ASN A 109 -23.02 -25.41 1.56
CA ASN A 109 -23.41 -24.34 0.65
C ASN A 109 -24.15 -23.22 1.39
N GLY A 110 -23.72 -21.98 1.18
CA GLY A 110 -24.38 -20.77 1.63
C GLY A 110 -23.49 -19.87 2.49
N SER A 111 -24.11 -18.81 3.00
CA SER A 111 -23.51 -17.84 3.91
C SER A 111 -23.96 -18.11 5.34
N PHE A 112 -23.02 -18.06 6.30
CA PHE A 112 -23.31 -18.39 7.69
C PHE A 112 -22.94 -17.26 8.66
N GLY A 113 -23.81 -17.02 9.65
CA GLY A 113 -23.66 -16.03 10.71
C GLY A 113 -23.30 -16.67 12.05
N ILE A 114 -22.36 -16.07 12.77
CA ILE A 114 -21.93 -16.48 14.11
C ILE A 114 -22.24 -15.35 15.10
N ASP A 115 -23.29 -15.57 15.89
CA ASP A 115 -23.86 -14.60 16.83
C ASP A 115 -23.72 -15.03 18.30
N GLN A 116 -23.00 -16.13 18.56
CA GLN A 116 -22.64 -16.61 19.88
C GLN A 116 -21.13 -16.90 19.96
N SER A 117 -20.55 -16.73 21.14
CA SER A 117 -19.15 -17.08 21.41
C SER A 117 -18.95 -18.58 21.29
N MET A 118 -18.08 -18.99 20.36
CA MET A 118 -17.79 -20.39 20.09
C MET A 118 -16.48 -20.56 19.32
N GLN A 119 -15.91 -21.75 19.41
CA GLN A 119 -14.71 -22.14 18.68
C GLN A 119 -15.10 -23.24 17.70
N ILE A 120 -14.89 -23.00 16.41
CA ILE A 120 -15.16 -23.94 15.34
C ILE A 120 -13.84 -24.39 14.76
N HIS A 121 -13.59 -25.70 14.85
CA HIS A 121 -12.50 -26.38 14.18
C HIS A 121 -13.09 -27.18 13.01
N CYS A 122 -12.50 -27.05 11.83
CA CYS A 122 -12.91 -27.78 10.65
C CYS A 122 -12.06 -29.04 10.47
N ALA A 123 -12.70 -30.19 10.28
CA ALA A 123 -12.01 -31.40 9.87
C ALA A 123 -11.39 -31.22 8.48
N PRO A 124 -10.28 -31.90 8.15
CA PRO A 124 -9.73 -31.90 6.80
C PRO A 124 -10.81 -32.27 5.77
N GLY A 125 -11.06 -31.39 4.80
CA GLY A 125 -12.11 -31.55 3.79
C GLY A 125 -13.45 -30.88 4.12
N ALA A 126 -13.57 -30.15 5.24
CA ALA A 126 -14.70 -29.26 5.48
C ALA A 126 -14.58 -27.97 4.65
N VAL A 127 -15.54 -27.76 3.76
CA VAL A 127 -15.59 -26.66 2.79
C VAL A 127 -16.88 -25.86 2.98
N ILE A 128 -16.77 -24.56 3.18
CA ILE A 128 -17.89 -23.62 3.13
C ILE A 128 -17.83 -22.90 1.79
N ASP A 129 -18.83 -23.14 0.93
CA ASP A 129 -18.97 -22.51 -0.39
C ASP A 129 -20.09 -21.48 -0.35
N ALA A 130 -19.73 -20.21 -0.51
CA ALA A 130 -20.68 -19.09 -0.42
C ALA A 130 -21.43 -18.81 -1.74
N GLN A 131 -21.28 -19.67 -2.75
CA GLN A 131 -22.09 -19.69 -3.98
C GLN A 131 -22.06 -18.39 -4.81
N GLY A 132 -21.00 -17.59 -4.66
CA GLY A 132 -20.77 -16.35 -5.37
C GLY A 132 -21.49 -15.13 -4.79
N GLU A 133 -22.13 -15.26 -3.62
CA GLU A 133 -22.94 -14.19 -3.01
C GLU A 133 -22.49 -13.87 -1.58
N GLY A 134 -22.65 -12.60 -1.19
CA GLY A 134 -22.40 -12.13 0.18
C GLY A 134 -21.04 -12.50 0.77
N ASN A 135 -21.02 -12.66 2.09
CA ASN A 135 -19.89 -13.18 2.86
C ASN A 135 -20.01 -14.70 3.02
N ALA A 136 -18.91 -15.43 3.16
CA ALA A 136 -18.99 -16.85 3.56
C ALA A 136 -19.32 -16.98 5.05
N LEU A 137 -18.58 -16.26 5.91
CA LEU A 137 -18.82 -16.18 7.35
C LEU A 137 -19.02 -14.73 7.79
N THR A 138 -20.02 -14.48 8.65
CA THR A 138 -20.25 -13.18 9.30
C THR A 138 -20.21 -13.36 10.81
N ILE A 139 -19.18 -12.83 11.46
CA ILE A 139 -18.95 -12.94 12.90
C ILE A 139 -19.42 -11.66 13.58
N THR A 140 -20.36 -11.80 14.50
CA THR A 140 -20.93 -10.68 15.28
C THR A 140 -20.80 -10.85 16.79
N ALA A 141 -20.48 -12.06 17.26
CA ALA A 141 -20.19 -12.34 18.66
C ALA A 141 -18.70 -12.17 19.01
N PRO A 142 -18.40 -11.83 20.27
CA PRO A 142 -17.03 -11.79 20.77
C PRO A 142 -16.46 -13.20 20.93
N ASP A 143 -15.13 -13.29 21.00
CA ASP A 143 -14.40 -14.48 21.44
C ASP A 143 -14.71 -15.72 20.57
N VAL A 144 -14.92 -15.50 19.26
CA VAL A 144 -15.14 -16.53 18.24
C VAL A 144 -13.82 -17.00 17.64
N ARG A 145 -13.63 -18.31 17.48
CA ARG A 145 -12.48 -18.89 16.76
C ARG A 145 -12.95 -19.69 15.56
N ILE A 146 -12.31 -19.49 14.40
CA ILE A 146 -12.50 -20.28 13.18
C ILE A 146 -11.16 -20.84 12.76
N GLN A 147 -11.03 -22.16 12.78
CA GLN A 147 -9.77 -22.84 12.57
C GLN A 147 -9.85 -23.96 11.52
N GLY A 148 -8.89 -23.99 10.61
CA GLY A 148 -8.69 -25.13 9.68
C GLY A 148 -9.74 -25.25 8.56
N CYS A 149 -10.57 -24.24 8.36
CA CYS A 149 -11.67 -24.29 7.40
C CYS A 149 -11.22 -23.93 5.99
N THR A 150 -11.84 -24.55 4.98
CA THR A 150 -11.76 -24.07 3.60
C THR A 150 -12.97 -23.20 3.29
N LEU A 151 -12.75 -21.93 2.96
CA LEU A 151 -13.78 -20.97 2.56
C LEU A 151 -13.58 -20.63 1.09
N ARG A 152 -14.61 -20.73 0.26
CA ARG A 152 -14.49 -20.40 -1.16
C ARG A 152 -15.70 -19.70 -1.73
N ASN A 153 -15.47 -19.07 -2.89
CA ASN A 153 -16.54 -18.60 -3.76
C ASN A 153 -17.52 -17.65 -3.05
N TRP A 154 -17.02 -16.71 -2.24
CA TRP A 154 -17.84 -15.61 -1.71
C TRP A 154 -18.03 -14.53 -2.77
N GLY A 155 -18.96 -13.60 -2.53
CA GLY A 155 -19.28 -12.61 -3.53
C GLY A 155 -18.17 -11.58 -3.78
N ARG A 156 -18.30 -10.85 -4.88
CA ARG A 156 -17.30 -9.85 -5.34
C ARG A 156 -17.67 -8.40 -5.09
N ASN A 157 -18.83 -8.12 -4.48
CA ASN A 157 -19.30 -6.75 -4.33
C ASN A 157 -18.51 -6.03 -3.22
N LEU A 158 -17.61 -5.13 -3.64
CA LEU A 158 -16.79 -4.34 -2.72
C LEU A 158 -17.61 -3.27 -1.97
N THR A 159 -18.77 -2.87 -2.49
CA THR A 159 -19.69 -1.94 -1.80
C THR A 159 -20.39 -2.62 -0.62
N ASP A 160 -20.77 -3.89 -0.81
CA ASP A 160 -21.40 -4.71 0.24
C ASP A 160 -20.36 -5.35 1.18
N LEU A 161 -19.07 -5.04 0.97
CA LEU A 161 -17.93 -5.52 1.76
C LEU A 161 -17.77 -7.05 1.74
N ASN A 162 -18.16 -7.70 0.65
CA ASN A 162 -18.13 -9.16 0.55
C ASN A 162 -16.74 -9.73 0.88
N ALA A 163 -16.71 -10.71 1.79
CA ALA A 163 -15.50 -11.33 2.30
C ALA A 163 -15.67 -12.83 2.59
N ALA A 164 -14.56 -13.58 2.65
CA ALA A 164 -14.60 -14.93 3.18
C ALA A 164 -15.00 -14.91 4.67
N VAL A 165 -14.40 -14.01 5.45
CA VAL A 165 -14.78 -13.76 6.84
C VAL A 165 -14.98 -12.27 7.05
N PHE A 166 -16.20 -11.87 7.41
CA PHE A 166 -16.50 -10.52 7.90
C PHE A 166 -16.60 -10.54 9.42
N ILE A 167 -15.80 -9.71 10.09
CA ILE A 167 -15.77 -9.54 11.55
C ILE A 167 -16.34 -8.16 11.87
N GLY A 168 -17.52 -8.16 12.50
CA GLY A 168 -18.23 -6.93 12.83
C GLY A 168 -17.75 -6.26 14.12
N PRO A 169 -18.24 -5.04 14.42
CA PRO A 169 -17.74 -4.20 15.53
C PRO A 169 -17.80 -4.85 16.93
N LYS A 170 -18.80 -5.71 17.15
CA LYS A 170 -19.01 -6.41 18.44
C LYS A 170 -18.13 -7.65 18.62
N ALA A 171 -17.48 -8.13 17.56
CA ALA A 171 -16.71 -9.36 17.55
C ALA A 171 -15.25 -9.18 18.02
N ARG A 172 -15.09 -8.58 19.21
CA ARG A 172 -13.76 -8.42 19.84
C ARG A 172 -13.13 -9.79 20.07
N GLY A 173 -11.80 -9.87 20.00
CA GLY A 173 -11.08 -11.10 20.34
C GLY A 173 -11.29 -12.26 19.36
N ALA A 174 -11.88 -12.01 18.18
CA ALA A 174 -12.06 -13.06 17.18
C ALA A 174 -10.70 -13.59 16.68
N VAL A 175 -10.63 -14.90 16.44
CA VAL A 175 -9.41 -15.60 16.00
C VAL A 175 -9.71 -16.37 14.72
N ILE A 176 -9.06 -15.99 13.62
CA ILE A 176 -9.14 -16.64 12.31
C ILE A 176 -7.78 -17.29 12.06
N GLU A 177 -7.73 -18.62 12.17
CA GLU A 177 -6.47 -19.36 12.28
C GLU A 177 -6.39 -20.52 11.27
N ASP A 178 -5.27 -20.64 10.55
CA ASP A 178 -4.96 -21.78 9.67
C ASP A 178 -6.06 -22.12 8.63
N ASN A 179 -6.79 -21.12 8.15
CA ASN A 179 -7.84 -21.33 7.15
C ASN A 179 -7.29 -21.18 5.72
N HIS A 180 -7.95 -21.84 4.77
CA HIS A 180 -7.70 -21.69 3.34
C HIS A 180 -8.87 -20.94 2.69
N MET A 181 -8.59 -19.79 2.07
CA MET A 181 -9.60 -18.91 1.52
C MET A 181 -9.31 -18.60 0.06
N GLN A 182 -10.27 -18.87 -0.83
CA GLN A 182 -10.15 -18.54 -2.26
C GLN A 182 -11.40 -17.88 -2.84
N GLY A 183 -11.28 -16.65 -3.33
CA GLY A 183 -12.44 -15.92 -3.84
C GLY A 183 -12.16 -14.49 -4.31
N PRO A 184 -13.17 -13.84 -4.93
CA PRO A 184 -12.99 -12.57 -5.63
C PRO A 184 -13.07 -11.33 -4.72
N GLY A 185 -13.82 -11.40 -3.62
CA GLY A 185 -13.95 -10.33 -2.62
C GLY A 185 -12.76 -10.28 -1.67
N SER A 186 -12.95 -9.69 -0.49
CA SER A 186 -11.86 -9.64 0.51
C SER A 186 -11.66 -11.00 1.19
N GLY A 187 -10.47 -11.33 1.65
CA GLY A 187 -10.28 -12.56 2.45
C GLY A 187 -10.90 -12.40 3.83
N VAL A 188 -10.27 -11.57 4.66
CA VAL A 188 -10.75 -11.22 5.99
C VAL A 188 -11.02 -9.72 6.06
N TRP A 189 -12.25 -9.34 6.38
CA TRP A 189 -12.63 -7.96 6.65
C TRP A 189 -12.87 -7.78 8.15
N VAL A 190 -12.17 -6.84 8.78
CA VAL A 190 -12.32 -6.50 10.19
C VAL A 190 -12.81 -5.06 10.30
N ASP A 191 -14.01 -4.89 10.84
CA ASP A 191 -14.67 -3.59 10.97
C ASP A 191 -14.76 -3.16 12.44
N SER A 192 -14.10 -2.05 12.75
CA SER A 192 -14.32 -1.25 13.97
C SER A 192 -14.31 -2.05 15.27
N THR A 193 -13.38 -3.00 15.39
CA THR A 193 -13.25 -3.88 16.56
C THR A 193 -11.81 -3.98 17.07
N ARG A 194 -11.58 -4.78 18.10
CA ARG A 194 -10.28 -4.87 18.79
C ARG A 194 -9.84 -6.29 19.10
N ASP A 195 -8.53 -6.42 19.27
CA ASP A 195 -7.85 -7.63 19.73
C ASP A 195 -8.10 -8.86 18.83
N VAL A 196 -8.37 -8.62 17.54
CA VAL A 196 -8.58 -9.68 16.54
C VAL A 196 -7.25 -10.30 16.13
N SER A 197 -7.24 -11.62 15.97
CA SER A 197 -6.08 -12.36 15.49
C SER A 197 -6.39 -13.03 14.15
N VAL A 198 -5.58 -12.75 13.13
CA VAL A 198 -5.62 -13.38 11.82
C VAL A 198 -4.27 -14.06 11.63
N ILE A 199 -4.21 -15.38 11.80
CA ILE A 199 -2.97 -16.13 11.99
C ILE A 199 -2.89 -17.30 11.01
N GLY A 200 -1.76 -17.47 10.32
CA GLY A 200 -1.48 -18.71 9.55
C GLY A 200 -2.40 -18.98 8.36
N ASN A 201 -3.21 -18.01 7.94
CA ASN A 201 -4.20 -18.22 6.87
C ASN A 201 -3.54 -18.15 5.49
N ARG A 202 -4.07 -18.92 4.54
CA ARG A 202 -3.76 -18.82 3.11
C ARG A 202 -4.92 -18.16 2.39
N ILE A 203 -4.69 -16.99 1.81
CA ILE A 203 -5.72 -16.17 1.16
C ILE A 203 -5.33 -15.94 -0.29
N GLN A 204 -6.18 -16.35 -1.21
CA GLN A 204 -5.98 -16.17 -2.64
C GLN A 204 -7.15 -15.43 -3.29
N GLY A 205 -6.83 -14.38 -4.04
CA GLY A 205 -7.79 -13.65 -4.86
C GLY A 205 -8.13 -14.37 -6.17
N ASP A 206 -8.98 -13.76 -7.01
CA ASP A 206 -9.28 -14.27 -8.35
C ASP A 206 -8.40 -13.57 -9.42
N PRO A 207 -7.39 -14.25 -9.99
CA PRO A 207 -6.48 -13.66 -10.97
C PRO A 207 -7.18 -13.28 -12.29
N SER A 208 -8.36 -13.81 -12.59
CA SER A 208 -9.13 -13.47 -13.80
C SER A 208 -9.75 -12.06 -13.72
N ILE A 209 -9.91 -11.52 -12.51
CA ILE A 209 -10.43 -10.18 -12.27
C ILE A 209 -9.29 -9.17 -12.36
N ARG A 210 -9.52 -7.97 -12.90
CA ARG A 210 -8.53 -6.89 -12.87
C ARG A 210 -8.16 -6.56 -11.42
N SER A 211 -6.87 -6.45 -11.10
CA SER A 211 -6.35 -6.21 -9.73
C SER A 211 -7.12 -5.12 -8.93
N GLN A 212 -7.48 -4.00 -9.57
CA GLN A 212 -8.21 -2.89 -8.91
C GLN A 212 -9.62 -3.27 -8.41
N ASP A 213 -10.23 -4.27 -9.04
CA ASP A 213 -11.62 -4.71 -8.82
C ASP A 213 -11.71 -5.94 -7.89
N ARG A 214 -10.56 -6.45 -7.41
CA ARG A 214 -10.49 -7.52 -6.41
C ARG A 214 -10.66 -6.95 -4.99
N GLY A 215 -11.03 -7.79 -4.04
CA GLY A 215 -10.94 -7.44 -2.62
C GLY A 215 -9.50 -7.48 -2.09
N ASN A 216 -9.30 -6.96 -0.88
CA ASN A 216 -8.01 -7.03 -0.21
C ASN A 216 -7.88 -8.40 0.50
N GLY A 217 -6.67 -8.90 0.71
CA GLY A 217 -6.51 -10.16 1.45
C GLY A 217 -6.98 -10.02 2.90
N ILE A 218 -6.40 -9.05 3.60
CA ILE A 218 -6.79 -8.70 4.97
C ILE A 218 -7.08 -7.21 5.01
N HIS A 219 -8.28 -6.82 5.41
CA HIS A 219 -8.73 -5.44 5.52
C HIS A 219 -9.00 -5.10 6.98
N LEU A 220 -8.26 -4.14 7.53
CA LEU A 220 -8.45 -3.61 8.87
C LEU A 220 -8.97 -2.17 8.77
N TYR A 221 -10.21 -1.94 9.20
CA TYR A 221 -10.82 -0.62 9.24
C TYR A 221 -11.20 -0.25 10.67
N ALA A 222 -10.64 0.85 11.19
CA ALA A 222 -10.85 1.32 12.56
C ALA A 222 -10.56 0.26 13.65
N VAL A 223 -9.51 -0.54 13.44
CA VAL A 223 -9.13 -1.67 14.30
C VAL A 223 -8.02 -1.28 15.29
N GLN A 224 -8.08 -1.84 16.50
CA GLN A 224 -7.03 -1.67 17.52
C GLN A 224 -6.53 -3.00 18.07
N GLY A 225 -5.21 -3.14 18.25
CA GLY A 225 -4.62 -4.30 18.91
C GLY A 225 -4.69 -5.60 18.08
N ALA A 226 -4.93 -5.51 16.77
CA ALA A 226 -4.97 -6.68 15.92
C ALA A 226 -3.58 -7.32 15.76
N ARG A 227 -3.60 -8.63 15.57
CA ARG A 227 -2.44 -9.48 15.30
C ARG A 227 -2.64 -10.16 13.95
N VAL A 228 -1.90 -9.71 12.94
CA VAL A 228 -1.90 -10.31 11.60
C VAL A 228 -0.56 -10.99 11.42
N ILE A 229 -0.51 -12.31 11.65
CA ILE A 229 0.75 -13.04 11.83
C ILE A 229 0.84 -14.26 10.91
N GLY A 230 1.94 -14.40 10.18
CA GLY A 230 2.23 -15.65 9.46
C GLY A 230 1.24 -15.98 8.33
N ASN A 231 0.50 -15.02 7.81
CA ASN A 231 -0.46 -15.25 6.72
C ASN A 231 0.27 -15.24 5.37
N HIS A 232 -0.22 -16.05 4.42
CA HIS A 232 0.20 -16.02 3.02
C HIS A 232 -0.94 -15.45 2.18
N VAL A 233 -0.71 -14.29 1.58
CA VAL A 233 -1.72 -13.60 0.75
C VAL A 233 -1.18 -13.42 -0.66
N ARG A 234 -1.95 -13.86 -1.66
CA ARG A 234 -1.58 -13.71 -3.07
C ARG A 234 -2.76 -13.39 -3.97
N GLU A 235 -2.48 -12.74 -5.09
CA GLU A 235 -3.45 -12.45 -6.16
C GLU A 235 -4.71 -11.68 -5.72
N THR A 236 -4.76 -11.12 -4.52
CA THR A 236 -5.78 -10.15 -4.10
C THR A 236 -5.44 -8.77 -4.66
N ARG A 237 -6.24 -7.74 -4.36
CA ARG A 237 -5.89 -6.36 -4.72
C ARG A 237 -4.66 -5.90 -3.94
N ASP A 238 -4.81 -5.74 -2.64
CA ASP A 238 -3.73 -5.48 -1.69
C ASP A 238 -3.62 -6.67 -0.73
N GLY A 239 -2.44 -6.89 -0.16
CA GLY A 239 -2.17 -7.98 0.77
C GLY A 239 -2.83 -7.69 2.12
N ILE A 240 -2.28 -6.71 2.82
CA ILE A 240 -2.84 -6.15 4.06
C ILE A 240 -3.15 -4.68 3.82
N TYR A 241 -4.44 -4.32 3.87
CA TYR A 241 -4.90 -2.94 3.86
C TYR A 241 -5.32 -2.53 5.26
N ILE A 242 -4.76 -1.43 5.75
CA ILE A 242 -4.98 -0.92 7.11
C ILE A 242 -5.33 0.56 7.07
N ASP A 243 -6.53 0.88 7.56
CA ASP A 243 -7.09 2.24 7.54
C ASP A 243 -7.61 2.65 8.92
N THR A 244 -7.17 3.82 9.39
CA THR A 244 -7.57 4.41 10.67
C THR A 244 -7.43 3.43 11.85
N SER A 245 -6.46 2.52 11.76
CA SER A 245 -6.28 1.39 12.68
C SER A 245 -4.94 1.52 13.38
N ASN A 246 -4.94 1.47 14.73
CA ASN A 246 -3.77 1.85 15.53
C ASN A 246 -3.33 0.75 16.50
N GLY A 247 -2.04 0.69 16.84
CA GLY A 247 -1.54 -0.25 17.84
C GLY A 247 -1.59 -1.73 17.41
N ASN A 248 -1.52 -2.00 16.12
CA ASN A 248 -1.60 -3.34 15.54
C ASN A 248 -0.21 -3.92 15.26
N LEU A 249 -0.12 -5.26 15.23
CA LEU A 249 1.07 -6.02 14.87
C LEU A 249 0.83 -6.76 13.55
N LEU A 250 1.61 -6.43 12.53
CA LEU A 250 1.71 -7.13 11.26
C LEU A 250 3.07 -7.83 11.20
N GLU A 251 3.10 -9.15 11.37
CA GLU A 251 4.35 -9.88 11.60
C GLU A 251 4.49 -11.13 10.74
N ASN A 252 5.66 -11.32 10.11
CA ASN A 252 6.03 -12.54 9.38
C ASN A 252 5.01 -12.98 8.31
N ASN A 253 4.30 -12.05 7.68
CA ASN A 253 3.38 -12.35 6.58
C ASN A 253 4.14 -12.43 5.25
N VAL A 254 3.67 -13.29 4.35
CA VAL A 254 4.17 -13.44 2.96
C VAL A 254 3.12 -12.89 2.01
N LEU A 255 3.47 -11.86 1.24
CA LEU A 255 2.54 -11.03 0.46
C LEU A 255 3.03 -10.95 -0.99
N GLU A 256 2.41 -11.70 -1.91
CA GLU A 256 2.97 -11.94 -3.25
C GLU A 256 1.99 -11.65 -4.39
N ASP A 257 2.50 -11.08 -5.49
CA ASP A 257 1.73 -10.88 -6.73
C ASP A 257 0.48 -9.99 -6.52
N LEU A 258 0.71 -8.85 -5.85
CA LEU A 258 -0.30 -7.89 -5.39
C LEU A 258 -0.13 -6.51 -6.03
N ARG A 259 -1.13 -5.65 -5.92
CA ARG A 259 -0.91 -4.22 -6.11
C ARG A 259 0.00 -3.70 -4.99
N TYR A 260 -0.45 -3.75 -3.75
CA TYR A 260 0.38 -3.38 -2.60
C TYR A 260 0.52 -4.55 -1.63
N GLY A 261 1.73 -4.81 -1.15
CA GLY A 261 1.95 -5.79 -0.09
C GLY A 261 1.26 -5.35 1.19
N VAL A 262 1.78 -4.27 1.78
CA VAL A 262 1.17 -3.61 2.95
C VAL A 262 0.79 -2.18 2.58
N HIS A 263 -0.47 -1.82 2.79
CA HIS A 263 -1.03 -0.51 2.41
C HIS A 263 -1.65 0.19 3.62
N TYR A 264 -1.00 1.26 4.08
CA TYR A 264 -1.44 2.08 5.21
C TYR A 264 -2.21 3.30 4.77
N MET A 265 -3.25 3.64 5.51
CA MET A 265 -3.93 4.93 5.49
C MET A 265 -4.23 5.36 6.93
N TYR A 266 -3.75 6.54 7.36
CA TYR A 266 -4.12 7.16 8.64
C TYR A 266 -3.96 6.28 9.90
N SER A 267 -2.98 5.38 9.94
CA SER A 267 -2.89 4.26 10.88
C SER A 267 -1.59 4.32 11.69
N ASN A 268 -1.67 4.68 12.96
CA ASN A 268 -0.51 5.07 13.79
C ASN A 268 -0.11 4.02 14.82
N ASP A 269 1.11 4.17 15.36
CA ASP A 269 1.60 3.36 16.48
C ASP A 269 1.56 1.84 16.18
N ASN A 270 1.71 1.48 14.90
CA ASN A 270 1.68 0.09 14.43
C ASN A 270 3.09 -0.48 14.27
N ARG A 271 3.19 -1.81 14.39
CA ARG A 271 4.42 -2.58 14.22
C ARG A 271 4.32 -3.45 12.97
N VAL A 272 5.23 -3.25 12.03
CA VAL A 272 5.35 -4.01 10.77
C VAL A 272 6.71 -4.71 10.81
N ILE A 273 6.73 -6.00 11.10
CA ILE A 273 7.95 -6.72 11.48
C ILE A 273 8.13 -7.99 10.65
N GLY A 274 9.31 -8.19 10.06
CA GLY A 274 9.68 -9.48 9.45
C GLY A 274 8.79 -9.92 8.28
N ASN A 275 8.00 -9.02 7.70
CA ASN A 275 7.13 -9.38 6.57
C ASN A 275 7.96 -9.50 5.29
N LEU A 276 7.45 -10.28 4.34
CA LEU A 276 7.98 -10.41 2.99
C LEU A 276 6.94 -9.93 1.97
N THR A 277 7.36 -9.01 1.11
CA THR A 277 6.63 -8.59 -0.09
C THR A 277 7.43 -9.01 -1.31
N ARG A 278 6.76 -9.58 -2.31
CA ARG A 278 7.42 -10.06 -3.53
C ARG A 278 6.56 -9.90 -4.77
N ARG A 279 7.16 -9.41 -5.86
CA ARG A 279 6.48 -9.21 -7.17
C ARG A 279 5.18 -8.40 -7.02
N THR A 280 5.15 -7.42 -6.13
CA THR A 280 4.03 -6.50 -5.96
C THR A 280 4.26 -5.22 -6.76
N ARG A 281 3.22 -4.40 -6.98
CA ARG A 281 3.39 -3.07 -7.59
C ARG A 281 4.03 -2.04 -6.64
N THR A 282 3.89 -2.23 -5.34
CA THR A 282 4.63 -1.54 -4.27
C THR A 282 4.69 -2.48 -3.07
N GLY A 283 5.89 -2.74 -2.53
CA GLY A 283 6.03 -3.62 -1.37
C GLY A 283 5.30 -3.07 -0.14
N TYR A 284 5.81 -1.96 0.40
CA TYR A 284 5.27 -1.28 1.57
C TYR A 284 4.83 0.15 1.22
N ALA A 285 3.53 0.36 1.06
CA ALA A 285 2.93 1.67 0.89
C ALA A 285 2.52 2.25 2.25
N LEU A 286 3.44 2.98 2.88
CA LEU A 286 3.23 3.63 4.17
C LEU A 286 2.71 5.05 3.95
N MET A 287 1.45 5.32 4.31
CA MET A 287 0.83 6.62 4.03
C MET A 287 0.15 7.25 5.26
N GLN A 288 0.34 8.56 5.40
CA GLN A 288 -0.39 9.46 6.31
C GLN A 288 -0.42 8.98 7.76
N SER A 289 0.70 8.46 8.24
CA SER A 289 0.78 7.74 9.51
C SER A 289 1.99 8.21 10.31
N ARG A 290 2.02 7.91 11.61
CA ARG A 290 3.15 8.28 12.48
C ARG A 290 3.46 7.21 13.50
N LYS A 291 4.67 7.27 14.07
CA LYS A 291 5.15 6.35 15.10
C LYS A 291 5.09 4.88 14.68
N LEU A 292 5.39 4.62 13.41
CA LEU A 292 5.48 3.26 12.91
C LEU A 292 6.80 2.63 13.34
N THR A 293 6.76 1.35 13.67
CA THR A 293 7.96 0.52 13.85
C THR A 293 8.03 -0.48 12.71
N VAL A 294 8.92 -0.24 11.76
CA VAL A 294 9.07 -1.02 10.51
C VAL A 294 10.44 -1.68 10.53
N ILE A 295 10.50 -2.93 11.00
CA ILE A 295 11.78 -3.60 11.30
C ILE A 295 11.91 -4.95 10.61
N GLY A 296 13.06 -5.22 9.99
CA GLY A 296 13.40 -6.55 9.49
C GLY A 296 12.55 -7.01 8.31
N ASN A 297 11.84 -6.10 7.62
CA ASN A 297 10.97 -6.44 6.50
C ASN A 297 11.78 -6.61 5.21
N ARG A 298 11.23 -7.39 4.27
CA ARG A 298 11.86 -7.71 2.98
C ARG A 298 10.94 -7.34 1.81
N SER A 299 11.47 -6.61 0.84
CA SER A 299 10.80 -6.28 -0.43
C SER A 299 11.68 -6.76 -1.58
N GLU A 300 11.13 -7.67 -2.39
CA GLU A 300 11.88 -8.38 -3.43
C GLU A 300 11.17 -8.29 -4.78
N GLN A 301 11.87 -7.82 -5.81
CA GLN A 301 11.33 -7.83 -7.19
C GLN A 301 10.01 -7.05 -7.36
N ASP A 302 9.69 -6.19 -6.40
CA ASP A 302 8.55 -5.29 -6.48
C ASP A 302 8.75 -4.27 -7.60
N GLU A 303 7.68 -3.76 -8.15
CA GLU A 303 7.73 -2.65 -9.10
C GLU A 303 7.60 -1.32 -8.37
N ASN A 304 7.88 -0.21 -9.04
CA ASN A 304 7.75 1.19 -8.60
C ASN A 304 8.48 1.58 -7.31
N TYR A 305 8.13 0.97 -6.18
CA TYR A 305 8.61 1.28 -4.85
C TYR A 305 8.76 -0.01 -4.04
N GLY A 306 9.93 -0.24 -3.44
CA GLY A 306 10.04 -1.24 -2.39
C GLY A 306 9.38 -0.75 -1.11
N ILE A 307 9.83 0.42 -0.63
CA ILE A 307 9.19 1.17 0.45
C ILE A 307 8.81 2.57 -0.03
N LEU A 308 7.52 2.88 0.07
CA LEU A 308 6.95 4.20 -0.17
C LEU A 308 6.56 4.82 1.17
N MET A 309 7.16 5.95 1.52
CA MET A 309 6.79 6.78 2.66
C MET A 309 6.14 8.07 2.15
N ASN A 310 4.86 8.27 2.48
CA ASN A 310 4.11 9.45 2.09
C ASN A 310 3.40 10.07 3.30
N TYR A 311 3.84 11.24 3.77
CA TYR A 311 3.39 11.82 5.04
C TYR A 311 3.60 10.87 6.24
N ILE A 312 4.81 10.32 6.36
CA ILE A 312 5.24 9.54 7.53
C ILE A 312 6.03 10.45 8.48
N THR A 313 5.81 10.31 9.79
CA THR A 313 6.58 11.08 10.77
C THR A 313 6.87 10.29 12.04
N TYR A 314 7.97 10.64 12.72
CA TYR A 314 8.35 10.07 14.02
C TYR A 314 8.40 8.53 14.01
N SER A 315 8.73 7.93 12.87
CA SER A 315 8.73 6.49 12.65
C SER A 315 10.15 5.95 12.61
N THR A 316 10.29 4.64 12.84
CA THR A 316 11.57 3.94 12.81
C THR A 316 11.53 2.85 11.75
N LEU A 317 12.44 2.94 10.78
CA LEU A 317 12.71 1.97 9.74
C LEU A 317 14.11 1.41 9.98
N ARG A 318 14.20 0.16 10.44
CA ARG A 318 15.49 -0.48 10.73
C ARG A 318 15.60 -1.90 10.19
N ASP A 319 16.81 -2.29 9.80
CA ASP A 319 17.14 -3.68 9.42
C ASP A 319 16.29 -4.22 8.26
N ASN A 320 15.63 -3.34 7.47
CA ASN A 320 14.83 -3.75 6.33
C ASN A 320 15.73 -4.00 5.13
N GLN A 321 15.30 -4.90 4.25
CA GLN A 321 16.01 -5.26 3.03
C GLN A 321 15.10 -5.04 1.83
N VAL A 322 15.52 -4.20 0.90
CA VAL A 322 14.82 -3.94 -0.35
C VAL A 322 15.78 -4.26 -1.48
N SER A 323 15.41 -5.20 -2.34
CA SER A 323 16.24 -5.61 -3.48
C SER A 323 15.44 -5.74 -4.75
N ASP A 324 16.13 -5.48 -5.87
CA ASP A 324 15.66 -5.78 -7.22
C ASP A 324 14.35 -5.06 -7.58
N VAL A 325 14.14 -3.83 -7.08
CA VAL A 325 12.95 -3.06 -7.43
C VAL A 325 13.00 -2.71 -8.91
N ARG A 326 11.90 -2.93 -9.62
CA ARG A 326 11.79 -2.74 -11.06
C ARG A 326 11.01 -1.48 -11.41
N SER A 327 11.27 -0.93 -12.58
CA SER A 327 10.41 0.13 -13.10
C SER A 327 9.00 -0.42 -13.33
N GLY A 328 7.99 0.36 -12.94
CA GLY A 328 6.60 -0.01 -13.17
C GLY A 328 6.29 -0.07 -14.67
N SER A 329 5.64 -1.16 -15.08
CA SER A 329 5.15 -1.31 -16.44
C SER A 329 3.65 -1.07 -16.49
N SER A 330 3.22 -0.18 -17.38
CA SER A 330 1.82 -0.11 -17.81
C SER A 330 1.72 -0.30 -19.31
N GLY A 331 2.29 -1.39 -19.84
CA GLY A 331 2.34 -1.67 -21.27
C GLY A 331 3.22 -0.68 -22.03
N ASP A 332 4.36 -1.15 -22.57
CA ASP A 332 5.30 -0.47 -23.49
C ASP A 332 5.75 0.98 -23.19
N SER A 333 5.34 1.58 -22.08
CA SER A 333 5.67 2.96 -21.72
C SER A 333 6.04 3.06 -20.25
N MET A 334 7.27 3.54 -20.00
CA MET A 334 7.68 3.96 -18.66
C MET A 334 6.78 5.12 -18.21
N ILE A 335 6.09 4.95 -17.09
CA ILE A 335 5.36 6.06 -16.46
C ILE A 335 6.40 6.97 -15.79
N ALA A 336 6.37 8.28 -16.08
CA ALA A 336 7.20 9.24 -15.37
C ALA A 336 6.92 9.17 -13.85
N GLY A 337 7.95 8.87 -13.04
CA GLY A 337 7.82 8.63 -11.60
C GLY A 337 7.72 7.16 -11.18
N ALA A 338 7.57 6.22 -12.12
CA ALA A 338 7.55 4.77 -11.90
C ALA A 338 8.94 4.11 -12.08
N GLU A 339 10.02 4.87 -11.92
CA GLU A 339 11.38 4.44 -12.29
C GLU A 339 11.86 3.17 -11.56
N GLY A 340 11.25 2.78 -10.43
CA GLY A 340 11.71 1.69 -9.56
C GLY A 340 12.64 2.25 -8.48
N LYS A 341 12.12 2.42 -7.27
CA LYS A 341 12.81 3.07 -6.16
C LYS A 341 12.85 2.13 -4.96
N ALA A 342 14.02 1.84 -4.42
CA ALA A 342 14.09 1.00 -3.23
C ALA A 342 13.43 1.71 -2.04
N LEU A 343 13.73 3.00 -1.84
CA LEU A 343 13.07 3.86 -0.87
C LEU A 343 12.63 5.19 -1.50
N PHE A 344 11.35 5.53 -1.36
CA PHE A 344 10.83 6.83 -1.74
C PHE A 344 10.21 7.55 -0.55
N ILE A 345 10.64 8.79 -0.33
CA ILE A 345 10.24 9.63 0.81
C ILE A 345 9.60 10.91 0.29
N TYR A 346 8.32 11.06 0.56
CA TYR A 346 7.53 12.24 0.20
C TYR A 346 6.95 12.88 1.45
N ASN A 347 7.30 14.14 1.69
CA ASN A 347 6.88 14.95 2.83
C ASN A 347 6.86 14.16 4.17
N SER A 348 7.94 13.41 4.43
CA SER A 348 8.08 12.60 5.65
C SER A 348 9.31 13.07 6.43
N GLN A 349 9.14 13.29 7.74
CA GLN A 349 10.07 14.07 8.57
C GLN A 349 10.20 13.47 9.97
N PHE A 350 11.35 13.68 10.61
CA PHE A 350 11.65 13.19 11.95
C PHE A 350 11.64 11.67 12.08
N ASP A 351 11.89 10.96 10.97
CA ASP A 351 12.00 9.52 10.95
C ASP A 351 13.45 9.06 11.19
N VAL A 352 13.61 7.85 11.69
CA VAL A 352 14.88 7.15 11.87
C VAL A 352 14.98 6.03 10.86
N ILE A 353 15.97 6.08 9.98
CA ILE A 353 16.18 5.15 8.87
C ILE A 353 17.62 4.64 8.99
N GLU A 354 17.79 3.49 9.64
CA GLU A 354 19.12 2.99 9.99
C GLU A 354 19.28 1.50 9.70
N ASN A 355 20.50 1.07 9.34
CA ASN A 355 20.84 -0.34 9.13
C ASN A 355 19.98 -1.07 8.07
N ASN A 356 19.42 -0.34 7.10
CA ASN A 356 18.65 -0.94 6.01
C ASN A 356 19.55 -1.23 4.81
N LEU A 357 19.21 -2.27 4.04
CA LEU A 357 19.81 -2.59 2.75
C LEU A 357 18.89 -2.14 1.62
N PHE A 358 19.40 -1.33 0.70
CA PHE A 358 18.73 -0.92 -0.52
C PHE A 358 19.60 -1.28 -1.72
N ALA A 359 19.23 -2.34 -2.43
CA ALA A 359 20.10 -2.95 -3.43
C ALA A 359 19.46 -3.16 -4.81
N HIS A 360 20.29 -3.19 -5.85
CA HIS A 360 19.96 -3.63 -7.22
C HIS A 360 18.71 -2.95 -7.82
N SER A 361 18.48 -1.68 -7.48
CA SER A 361 17.30 -0.94 -7.94
C SER A 361 17.71 0.20 -8.89
N PRO A 362 16.83 0.66 -9.82
CA PRO A 362 17.09 1.83 -10.63
C PRO A 362 17.41 3.08 -9.79
N LEU A 363 16.79 3.21 -8.62
CA LEU A 363 17.07 4.28 -7.67
C LEU A 363 17.09 3.74 -6.24
N GLY A 364 18.20 3.98 -5.51
CA GLY A 364 18.33 3.54 -4.11
C GLY A 364 17.38 4.32 -3.19
N ILE A 365 17.57 5.64 -3.10
CA ILE A 365 16.70 6.50 -2.30
C ILE A 365 16.31 7.76 -3.07
N HIS A 366 15.04 8.16 -2.96
CA HIS A 366 14.54 9.42 -3.49
C HIS A 366 13.74 10.18 -2.45
N LEU A 367 14.18 11.40 -2.15
CA LEU A 367 13.50 12.29 -1.23
C LEU A 367 13.05 13.56 -1.94
N THR A 368 11.82 13.99 -1.65
CA THR A 368 11.23 15.20 -2.20
C THR A 368 10.21 15.82 -1.24
N ALA A 369 9.68 16.98 -1.60
CA ALA A 369 8.59 17.68 -0.90
C ALA A 369 8.88 17.98 0.59
N GLY A 370 10.09 18.43 0.92
CA GLY A 370 10.44 18.85 2.28
C GLY A 370 10.61 17.70 3.27
N SER A 371 11.05 16.52 2.79
CA SER A 371 11.38 15.35 3.62
C SER A 371 12.71 15.55 4.39
N GLU A 372 12.75 16.60 5.21
CA GLU A 372 13.89 17.05 6.01
C GLU A 372 13.86 16.45 7.42
N ASP A 373 14.90 16.71 8.22
CA ASP A 373 15.02 16.29 9.63
C ASP A 373 14.90 14.78 9.88
N ASN A 374 15.21 13.95 8.89
CA ASN A 374 15.33 12.50 9.03
C ASN A 374 16.74 12.09 9.42
N ARG A 375 16.85 11.07 10.26
CA ARG A 375 18.12 10.43 10.66
C ARG A 375 18.39 9.27 9.71
N ILE A 376 19.37 9.41 8.83
CA ILE A 376 19.72 8.41 7.82
C ILE A 376 21.20 8.04 7.98
N ALA A 377 21.49 6.92 8.65
CA ALA A 377 22.86 6.46 8.91
C ALA A 377 22.94 4.93 9.02
N GLY A 378 24.11 4.36 8.77
CA GLY A 378 24.34 2.91 8.88
C GLY A 378 23.64 2.06 7.82
N ASN A 379 22.97 2.67 6.83
CA ASN A 379 22.34 1.92 5.74
C ASN A 379 23.39 1.49 4.71
N ALA A 380 23.06 0.49 3.90
CA ALA A 380 23.85 0.06 2.76
C ALA A 380 23.09 0.28 1.45
N PHE A 381 23.66 1.10 0.58
CA PHE A 381 23.15 1.37 -0.77
C PHE A 381 24.05 0.68 -1.79
N VAL A 382 23.58 -0.45 -2.33
CA VAL A 382 24.42 -1.41 -3.06
C VAL A 382 23.92 -1.59 -4.49
N ASP A 383 24.77 -1.23 -5.45
CA ASP A 383 24.61 -1.52 -6.88
C ASP A 383 23.26 -1.04 -7.46
N ASN A 384 22.79 0.10 -6.96
CA ASN A 384 21.69 0.83 -7.57
C ASN A 384 22.20 1.61 -8.78
N GLN A 385 21.39 1.75 -9.83
CA GLN A 385 21.81 2.52 -11.02
C GLN A 385 22.05 4.00 -10.70
N GLN A 386 21.28 4.53 -9.75
CA GLN A 386 21.50 5.81 -9.11
C GLN A 386 21.29 5.63 -7.61
N GLN A 387 22.26 6.00 -6.77
CA GLN A 387 22.12 5.82 -5.32
C GLN A 387 21.10 6.77 -4.72
N VAL A 388 21.20 8.07 -5.03
CA VAL A 388 20.36 9.11 -4.41
C VAL A 388 19.76 10.01 -5.47
N LYS A 389 18.48 10.38 -5.28
CA LYS A 389 17.83 11.52 -5.93
C LYS A 389 17.25 12.43 -4.87
N TYR A 390 17.85 13.59 -4.68
CA TYR A 390 17.40 14.56 -3.68
C TYR A 390 16.84 15.83 -4.33
N VAL A 391 15.56 16.11 -4.07
CA VAL A 391 14.89 17.31 -4.56
C VAL A 391 14.47 18.17 -3.37
N ALA A 392 15.42 18.95 -2.83
CA ALA A 392 15.14 19.99 -1.85
C ALA A 392 16.17 21.14 -1.90
N THR A 393 15.95 22.15 -1.06
CA THR A 393 16.69 23.42 -1.07
C THR A 393 17.69 23.56 0.08
N ARG A 394 17.76 22.58 1.00
CA ARG A 394 18.64 22.62 2.18
C ARG A 394 19.67 21.51 2.12
N THR A 395 20.82 21.78 2.72
CA THR A 395 21.87 20.77 2.90
C THR A 395 21.47 19.82 4.03
N GLN A 396 21.63 18.53 3.80
CA GLN A 396 21.33 17.47 4.77
C GLN A 396 22.58 16.67 5.07
N GLU A 397 22.83 16.40 6.35
CA GLU A 397 23.90 15.50 6.81
C GLU A 397 23.33 14.11 7.06
N TRP A 398 23.89 13.10 6.39
CA TRP A 398 23.53 11.68 6.48
C TRP A 398 24.64 10.88 7.18
N SER A 399 25.19 11.45 8.25
CA SER A 399 25.96 10.74 9.26
C SER A 399 25.51 11.17 10.66
N ILE A 400 25.62 10.26 11.62
CA ILE A 400 25.21 10.48 13.01
C ILE A 400 26.38 10.06 13.89
N GLU A 401 26.79 10.96 14.80
CA GLU A 401 27.86 10.69 15.77
C GLU A 401 29.15 10.15 15.11
N GLY A 402 29.51 10.70 13.95
CA GLY A 402 30.71 10.30 13.20
C GLY A 402 30.55 9.02 12.38
N ARG A 403 29.33 8.52 12.18
CA ARG A 403 29.06 7.31 11.40
C ARG A 403 28.01 7.54 10.31
N GLY A 404 28.38 7.31 9.06
CA GLY A 404 27.56 7.47 7.87
C GLY A 404 26.95 6.18 7.35
N ASN A 405 26.72 6.13 6.04
CA ASN A 405 26.17 5.01 5.29
C ASN A 405 27.24 4.37 4.41
N TYR A 406 26.98 3.13 3.97
CA TYR A 406 27.78 2.47 2.95
C TYR A 406 27.20 2.74 1.56
N TRP A 407 28.07 3.08 0.61
CA TRP A 407 27.72 3.36 -0.78
C TRP A 407 28.64 2.54 -1.69
N SER A 408 28.09 1.66 -2.53
CA SER A 408 28.95 0.80 -3.38
C SER A 408 29.71 1.56 -4.47
N ASP A 409 29.34 2.82 -4.75
CA ASP A 409 30.02 3.73 -5.67
C ASP A 409 30.95 4.73 -4.98
N TYR A 410 31.20 4.56 -3.67
CA TYR A 410 32.15 5.41 -2.95
C TYR A 410 33.59 5.12 -3.38
N LEU A 411 34.28 6.16 -3.87
CA LEU A 411 35.66 6.09 -4.37
C LEU A 411 36.67 6.80 -3.45
N GLY A 412 36.28 7.12 -2.21
CA GLY A 412 37.18 7.73 -1.24
C GLY A 412 38.17 6.72 -0.65
N TRP A 413 38.90 7.18 0.35
CA TRP A 413 39.95 6.40 1.01
C TRP A 413 39.85 6.57 2.52
N ASP A 414 40.46 5.63 3.23
CA ASP A 414 40.57 5.58 4.69
C ASP A 414 42.06 5.49 5.01
N ARG A 415 42.69 6.60 5.38
CA ARG A 415 44.14 6.68 5.62
C ARG A 415 44.51 6.34 7.06
N ASN A 416 43.57 6.52 8.00
CA ASN A 416 43.77 6.21 9.41
C ASN A 416 43.30 4.79 9.77
N ASP A 417 42.76 4.04 8.82
CA ASP A 417 42.31 2.64 8.94
C ASP A 417 41.25 2.44 10.04
N ASP A 418 40.34 3.41 10.18
CA ASP A 418 39.26 3.37 11.18
C ASP A 418 37.93 2.79 10.63
N GLY A 419 37.91 2.44 9.35
CA GLY A 419 36.75 1.88 8.64
C GLY A 419 35.79 2.94 8.09
N LEU A 420 36.11 4.22 8.22
CA LEU A 420 35.36 5.36 7.70
C LEU A 420 36.16 6.05 6.60
N GLY A 421 35.46 6.60 5.61
CA GLY A 421 36.09 7.36 4.55
C GLY A 421 36.50 8.77 5.01
N ASP A 422 37.74 9.16 4.75
CA ASP A 422 38.31 10.48 5.03
C ASP A 422 37.71 11.60 4.15
N VAL A 423 36.96 11.22 3.10
CA VAL A 423 36.36 12.14 2.14
C VAL A 423 34.85 12.02 2.21
N ALA A 424 34.14 13.12 2.43
CA ALA A 424 32.68 13.12 2.43
C ALA A 424 32.12 12.60 1.10
N TYR A 425 31.06 11.80 1.17
CA TYR A 425 30.25 11.41 0.01
C TYR A 425 29.16 12.45 -0.21
N GLU A 426 29.15 13.09 -1.38
CA GLU A 426 28.21 14.15 -1.75
C GLU A 426 27.43 13.73 -3.01
N PRO A 427 26.31 13.00 -2.87
CA PRO A 427 25.51 12.62 -4.02
C PRO A 427 24.61 13.78 -4.48
N ASN A 428 24.39 13.90 -5.79
CA ASN A 428 23.65 15.00 -6.43
C ASN A 428 24.43 16.32 -6.54
N ASP A 429 25.71 16.24 -6.92
CA ASP A 429 26.49 17.42 -7.26
C ASP A 429 25.93 18.15 -8.51
N ASN A 430 26.50 19.28 -8.90
CA ASN A 430 25.98 20.02 -10.07
C ASN A 430 26.14 19.22 -11.38
N VAL A 431 27.05 18.24 -11.42
CA VAL A 431 27.21 17.34 -12.56
C VAL A 431 26.07 16.32 -12.59
N ASP A 432 25.68 15.79 -11.44
CA ASP A 432 24.52 14.90 -11.33
C ASP A 432 23.22 15.63 -11.70
N ARG A 433 23.07 16.90 -11.31
CA ARG A 433 21.94 17.74 -11.79
C ARG A 433 21.97 17.97 -13.31
N LEU A 434 23.16 18.09 -13.91
CA LEU A 434 23.29 18.19 -15.37
C LEU A 434 22.76 16.92 -16.05
N LEU A 435 22.99 15.73 -15.47
CA LEU A 435 22.44 14.47 -15.97
C LEU A 435 20.91 14.42 -15.89
N TRP A 436 20.32 15.07 -14.89
CA TRP A 436 18.85 15.15 -14.77
C TRP A 436 18.24 16.04 -15.84
N LEU A 437 18.89 17.16 -16.14
CA LEU A 437 18.45 18.08 -17.19
C LEU A 437 18.71 17.52 -18.59
N TYR A 438 19.79 16.74 -18.74
CA TYR A 438 20.26 16.23 -20.04
C TYR A 438 20.69 14.76 -19.93
N PRO A 439 19.76 13.80 -20.00
CA PRO A 439 20.06 12.37 -19.87
C PRO A 439 21.09 11.85 -20.88
N GLN A 440 21.18 12.45 -22.07
CA GLN A 440 22.17 12.16 -23.11
C GLN A 440 23.64 12.35 -22.66
N VAL A 441 23.88 13.10 -21.58
CA VAL A 441 25.23 13.33 -21.04
C VAL A 441 25.77 12.10 -20.29
N ARG A 442 24.93 11.09 -20.01
CA ARG A 442 25.36 9.82 -19.37
C ARG A 442 26.48 9.10 -20.12
N LEU A 443 26.59 9.26 -21.44
CA LEU A 443 27.67 8.68 -22.25
C LEU A 443 29.06 9.24 -21.92
N LEU A 444 29.13 10.41 -21.26
CA LEU A 444 30.35 11.13 -20.96
C LEU A 444 30.81 10.94 -19.50
N MET A 445 30.14 10.10 -18.71
CA MET A 445 30.37 9.98 -17.27
C MET A 445 31.80 9.62 -16.89
N ASN A 446 32.45 8.78 -17.70
CA ASN A 446 33.84 8.37 -17.51
C ASN A 446 34.80 9.19 -18.38
N SER A 447 34.35 10.34 -18.90
CA SER A 447 35.22 11.20 -19.70
C SER A 447 36.10 12.07 -18.80
N PRO A 448 37.35 12.37 -19.21
CA PRO A 448 38.24 13.26 -18.47
C PRO A 448 37.62 14.64 -18.17
N SER A 449 36.70 15.11 -19.02
CA SER A 449 36.01 16.40 -18.84
C SER A 449 35.09 16.41 -17.60
N ILE A 450 34.41 15.29 -17.33
CA ILE A 450 33.55 15.16 -16.14
C ILE A 450 34.41 15.07 -14.86
N GLU A 451 35.55 14.37 -14.91
CA GLU A 451 36.48 14.30 -13.78
C GLU A 451 37.06 15.67 -13.42
N VAL A 452 37.46 16.46 -14.42
CA VAL A 452 37.95 17.84 -14.23
C VAL A 452 36.85 18.72 -13.63
N LEU A 453 35.60 18.60 -14.10
CA LEU A 453 34.49 19.38 -13.56
C LEU A 453 34.22 19.04 -12.08
N ARG A 454 34.26 17.75 -11.72
CA ARG A 454 34.16 17.28 -10.33
C ARG A 454 35.33 17.76 -9.47
N TRP A 455 36.54 17.82 -10.02
CA TRP A 455 37.71 18.37 -9.31
C TRP A 455 37.56 19.88 -9.06
N VAL A 456 37.14 20.66 -10.06
CA VAL A 456 36.90 22.12 -9.92
C VAL A 456 35.86 22.40 -8.83
N GLN A 457 34.76 21.64 -8.79
CA GLN A 457 33.72 21.81 -7.75
C GLN A 457 34.22 21.49 -6.34
N ARG A 458 35.13 20.51 -6.21
CA ARG A 458 35.80 20.21 -4.94
C ARG A 458 36.74 21.35 -4.52
N ALA A 459 37.51 21.90 -5.45
CA ALA A 459 38.50 22.96 -5.21
C ALA A 459 37.88 24.35 -4.94
N PHE A 460 36.70 24.64 -5.51
CA PHE A 460 36.03 25.95 -5.39
C PHE A 460 34.59 25.81 -4.82
N PRO A 461 34.42 25.79 -3.48
CA PRO A 461 33.13 25.52 -2.83
C PRO A 461 32.01 26.56 -3.06
N VAL A 462 32.33 27.73 -3.63
CA VAL A 462 31.38 28.84 -3.88
C VAL A 462 30.28 28.48 -4.90
N VAL A 463 30.41 27.36 -5.61
CA VAL A 463 29.45 26.89 -6.63
C VAL A 463 28.57 25.73 -6.14
N ARG A 464 28.70 25.26 -4.89
CA ARG A 464 27.95 24.08 -4.41
C ARG A 464 26.47 24.40 -4.21
N SER A 465 25.61 23.61 -4.83
CA SER A 465 24.17 23.68 -4.56
C SER A 465 23.84 22.91 -3.28
N PRO A 466 22.84 23.34 -2.49
CA PRO A 466 22.36 22.56 -1.36
C PRO A 466 21.99 21.14 -1.80
N GLY A 467 22.42 20.15 -1.02
CA GLY A 467 22.32 18.74 -1.36
C GLY A 467 22.52 17.82 -0.16
N VAL A 468 22.68 16.54 -0.43
CA VAL A 468 22.98 15.54 0.61
C VAL A 468 24.49 15.46 0.76
N GLN A 469 24.94 15.33 2.00
CA GLN A 469 26.33 15.04 2.35
C GLN A 469 26.33 13.92 3.40
N ASP A 470 27.19 12.93 3.21
CA ASP A 470 27.57 11.97 4.23
C ASP A 470 29.04 12.20 4.56
N SER A 471 29.28 12.76 5.74
CA SER A 471 30.62 13.16 6.16
C SER A 471 31.49 11.99 6.64
N HIS A 472 30.91 10.82 6.91
CA HIS A 472 31.62 9.66 7.47
C HIS A 472 31.18 8.37 6.78
N PRO A 473 31.31 8.27 5.44
CA PRO A 473 30.85 7.11 4.69
C PRO A 473 31.60 5.85 5.15
N LEU A 474 30.89 4.73 5.20
CA LEU A 474 31.47 3.45 5.63
C LEU A 474 32.30 2.84 4.51
N MET A 475 33.51 2.35 4.83
CA MET A 475 34.37 1.66 3.84
C MET A 475 33.89 0.24 3.51
N LYS A 476 33.14 -0.38 4.42
CA LYS A 476 32.58 -1.73 4.27
C LYS A 476 31.09 -1.71 4.55
N SER A 477 30.35 -2.54 3.82
CA SER A 477 28.93 -2.72 4.08
C SER A 477 28.73 -3.18 5.53
N PRO A 478 27.94 -2.48 6.34
CA PRO A 478 27.58 -2.93 7.69
C PRO A 478 26.63 -4.13 7.65
N ILE A 479 26.06 -4.41 6.48
CA ILE A 479 25.16 -5.51 6.19
C ILE A 479 25.98 -6.48 5.33
N GLU A 480 26.71 -7.40 5.97
CA GLU A 480 27.34 -8.52 5.28
C GLU A 480 26.27 -9.36 4.54
N PRO A 481 26.62 -10.06 3.46
CA PRO A 481 25.64 -10.72 2.61
C PRO A 481 24.96 -11.87 3.36
N LEU A 482 23.79 -11.59 3.95
CA LEU A 482 22.77 -12.58 4.29
C LEU A 482 22.27 -13.36 3.06
N ILE A 483 22.78 -13.03 1.87
CA ILE A 483 22.56 -13.70 0.58
C ILE A 483 23.00 -15.19 0.62
N ALA A 484 23.89 -15.60 1.52
CA ALA A 484 24.40 -16.98 1.56
C ALA A 484 23.56 -18.00 2.37
N LYS A 485 22.45 -17.62 3.04
CA LYS A 485 21.70 -18.54 3.92
C LYS A 485 20.20 -18.70 3.67
N THR A 486 19.64 -18.08 2.62
CA THR A 486 18.18 -18.12 2.40
C THR A 486 17.78 -18.43 0.96
N GLN A 487 18.62 -19.16 0.21
CA GLN A 487 18.11 -19.91 -0.93
C GLN A 487 17.32 -21.10 -0.39
N GLU A 488 15.99 -21.00 -0.38
CA GLU A 488 15.14 -22.18 -0.31
C GLU A 488 15.56 -23.14 -1.43
N PRO A 489 15.66 -24.45 -1.16
CA PRO A 489 15.86 -25.43 -2.22
C PRO A 489 14.68 -25.32 -3.18
N THR A 490 14.97 -24.98 -4.43
CA THR A 490 14.00 -25.04 -5.52
C THR A 490 13.54 -26.51 -5.66
N PRO A 491 12.22 -26.78 -5.83
CA PRO A 491 11.67 -28.14 -5.82
C PRO A 491 12.28 -29.10 -6.84
#